data_AF-A0ABD3YFT3-F1
#
_entry.id   AF-A0ABD3YFT3-F1
#
_cell.length_a   1.000
_cell.length_b   1.000
_cell.length_c   1.000
_cell.angle_alpha   90.00
_cell.angle_beta   90.00
_cell.angle_gamma   90.00
#
_symmetry.space_group_name_H-M   'P 1'
#
loop_
_entity.id
_entity.type
_entity.pdbx_description
1 polymer ?
#
loop_
_entity_poly.entity_id
_entity_poly.type
_entity_poly.pdbx_seq_one_letter_code
_entity_poly.pdbx_strand_id
1 'polypeptide(L)'
;MGAESPYRVFITQGAERDLKSIHDYVAEFDGPQHAVHVLSMLLECIGELSHSPERGNFPKELLSLGIREYRQLFFKPYRIIYRQRERDIHVYLVVDGRRDLQHLLSRRLLG
;
A
#
# COMPACT_ATOMS: atom_id res chain seq x y z
N MET A 1 16.00 17.21 -17.71
CA MET A 1 14.54 17.44 -17.84
C MET A 1 13.85 16.21 -17.30
N GLY A 2 13.41 16.22 -16.04
CA GLY A 2 12.64 15.11 -15.47
C GLY A 2 11.28 15.06 -16.19
N ALA A 3 10.89 13.89 -16.68
CA ALA A 3 9.57 13.73 -17.28
C ALA A 3 8.50 14.16 -16.27
N GLU A 4 7.59 15.05 -16.65
CA GLU A 4 6.41 15.33 -15.83
C GLU A 4 5.63 14.03 -15.68
N SER A 5 5.45 13.58 -14.43
CA SER A 5 4.68 12.38 -14.16
C SER A 5 3.21 12.63 -14.53
N PRO A 6 2.60 11.80 -15.40
CA PRO A 6 1.24 12.05 -15.90
C PRO A 6 0.15 11.98 -14.82
N TYR A 7 0.45 11.34 -13.68
CA TYR A 7 -0.45 11.20 -12.56
C TYR A 7 0.15 11.71 -11.24
N ARG A 8 -0.70 12.27 -10.38
CA ARG A 8 -0.35 12.67 -9.00
C ARG A 8 -0.72 11.58 -8.03
N VAL A 9 0.18 11.23 -7.12
CA VAL A 9 -0.04 10.18 -6.13
C VAL A 9 -0.28 10.79 -4.75
N PHE A 10 -1.38 10.40 -4.12
CA PHE A 10 -1.80 10.82 -2.80
C PHE A 10 -1.89 9.60 -1.89
N ILE A 11 -1.20 9.64 -0.75
CA ILE A 11 -1.34 8.63 0.29
C ILE A 11 -2.41 9.13 1.25
N THR A 12 -3.45 8.34 1.46
CA THR A 12 -4.47 8.69 2.45
C THR A 12 -3.91 8.55 3.86
N GLN A 13 -4.48 9.27 4.83
CA GLN A 13 -4.11 9.14 6.24
C GLN A 13 -4.24 7.69 6.76
N GLY A 14 -5.13 6.89 6.18
CA GLY A 14 -5.23 5.44 6.45
C GLY A 14 -3.96 4.71 6.03
N ALA A 15 -3.58 4.84 4.76
CA ALA A 15 -2.38 4.23 4.23
C ALA A 15 -1.08 4.73 4.90
N GLU A 16 -0.99 5.99 5.32
CA GLU A 16 0.15 6.49 6.10
C GLU A 16 0.29 5.76 7.44
N ARG A 17 -0.83 5.55 8.16
CA ARG A 17 -0.83 4.77 9.40
C ARG A 17 -0.44 3.31 9.17
N ASP A 18 -0.86 2.74 8.04
CA ASP A 18 -0.49 1.37 7.70
C ASP A 18 1.02 1.25 7.43
N LEU A 19 1.59 2.17 6.64
CA LEU A 19 3.02 2.25 6.37
C LEU A 19 3.82 2.39 7.67
N LYS A 20 3.37 3.26 8.58
CA LYS A 20 3.98 3.39 9.91
C LYS A 20 3.90 2.09 10.71
N SER A 21 2.75 1.42 10.70
CA SER A 21 2.54 0.15 11.42
C SER A 21 3.36 -1.01 10.84
N ILE A 22 3.65 -0.97 9.54
CA ILE A 22 4.58 -1.90 8.89
C ILE A 22 5.99 -1.59 9.35
N HIS A 23 6.43 -0.34 9.26
CA HIS A 23 7.76 0.10 9.68
C HIS A 23 8.05 -0.26 11.15
N ASP A 24 7.16 0.14 12.08
CA ASP A 24 7.37 -0.07 13.52
C ASP A 24 7.52 -1.55 13.87
N TYR A 25 6.72 -2.41 13.25
CA TYR A 25 6.82 -3.85 13.44
C TYR A 25 8.12 -4.41 12.85
N VAL A 26 8.48 -4.04 11.62
CA VAL A 26 9.73 -4.54 11.03
C VAL A 26 10.92 -4.06 11.86
N ALA A 27 10.87 -2.85 12.42
CA ALA A 27 11.89 -2.35 13.33
C ALA A 27 11.97 -3.15 14.63
N GLU A 28 10.82 -3.56 15.17
CA GLU A 28 10.69 -4.37 16.39
C GLU A 28 11.25 -5.79 16.21
N PHE A 29 10.97 -6.44 15.07
CA PHE A 29 11.27 -7.87 14.87
C PHE A 29 12.50 -8.16 13.99
N ASP A 30 12.72 -7.36 12.94
CA ASP A 30 13.80 -7.57 11.96
C ASP A 30 14.91 -6.50 12.07
N GLY A 31 14.66 -5.44 12.85
CA GLY A 31 15.60 -4.36 13.12
C GLY A 31 15.39 -3.10 12.28
N PRO A 32 15.88 -1.94 12.76
CA PRO A 32 15.56 -0.62 12.20
C PRO A 32 16.07 -0.42 10.77
N GLN A 33 17.22 -1.00 10.43
CA GLN A 33 17.77 -0.90 9.07
C GLN A 33 16.87 -1.62 8.05
N HIS A 34 16.31 -2.78 8.42
CA HIS A 34 15.38 -3.50 7.57
C HIS A 34 14.06 -2.73 7.42
N ALA A 35 13.58 -2.11 8.50
CA ALA A 35 12.37 -1.29 8.47
C ALA A 35 12.47 -0.11 7.51
N VAL A 36 13.59 0.61 7.54
CA VAL A 36 13.87 1.72 6.61
C VAL A 36 13.92 1.21 5.17
N HIS A 37 14.59 0.08 4.93
CA HIS A 37 14.65 -0.52 3.60
C HIS A 37 13.27 -0.89 3.07
N VAL A 38 12.46 -1.62 3.85
CA VAL A 38 11.10 -2.02 3.47
C VAL A 38 10.21 -0.81 3.19
N LEU A 39 10.25 0.22 4.05
CA LEU A 39 9.47 1.44 3.85
C LEU A 39 9.88 2.15 2.55
N SER A 40 11.19 2.21 2.26
CA SER A 40 11.71 2.85 1.05
C SER A 40 11.21 2.14 -0.20
N MET A 41 11.27 0.80 -0.23
CA MET A 41 10.76 -0.01 -1.35
C MET A 41 9.25 0.14 -1.55
N LEU A 42 8.47 0.23 -0.46
CA LEU A 42 7.03 0.48 -0.54
C LEU A 42 6.72 1.86 -1.13
N LEU A 43 7.43 2.89 -0.69
CA LEU A 43 7.26 4.26 -1.19
C LEU A 43 7.69 4.38 -2.66
N GLU A 44 8.75 3.69 -3.07
CA GLU A 44 9.18 3.61 -4.47
C GLU A 44 8.10 2.96 -5.33
N CYS A 45 7.55 1.81 -4.90
CA CYS A 45 6.47 1.12 -5.59
C CYS A 45 5.20 1.98 -5.71
N ILE A 46 4.87 2.76 -4.67
CA ILE A 46 3.79 3.75 -4.72
C ILE A 46 4.12 4.88 -5.70
N GLY A 47 5.36 5.36 -5.72
CA GLY A 47 5.84 6.40 -6.63
C GLY A 47 5.75 6.02 -8.09
N GLU A 48 5.99 4.75 -8.45
CA GLU A 48 5.84 4.23 -9.82
C GLU A 48 4.42 4.36 -10.37
N LEU A 49 3.40 4.43 -9.50
CA LEU A 49 2.00 4.65 -9.92
C LEU A 49 1.80 5.99 -10.63
N SER A 50 2.71 6.95 -10.44
CA SER A 50 2.66 8.24 -11.13
C SER A 50 2.87 8.13 -12.65
N HIS A 51 3.40 7.00 -13.13
CA HIS A 51 3.67 6.74 -14.55
C HIS A 51 2.82 5.60 -15.13
N SER A 52 2.54 4.55 -14.34
CA SER A 52 1.83 3.35 -14.83
C SER A 52 0.77 2.83 -13.85
N PRO A 53 -0.28 3.61 -13.54
CA PRO A 53 -1.33 3.21 -12.61
C PRO A 53 -2.19 2.04 -13.12
N GLU A 54 -2.14 1.68 -14.39
CA GLU A 54 -2.89 0.56 -14.96
C GLU A 54 -2.24 -0.81 -14.71
N ARG A 55 -0.97 -0.85 -14.28
CA ARG A 55 -0.23 -2.10 -13.99
C ARG A 55 -0.85 -2.91 -12.85
N GLY A 56 -1.60 -2.26 -11.96
CA GLY A 56 -2.30 -2.94 -10.87
C GLY A 56 -3.53 -3.69 -11.36
N ASN A 57 -3.67 -4.92 -10.88
CA ASN A 57 -4.83 -5.77 -11.16
C ASN A 57 -6.01 -5.42 -10.25
N PHE A 58 -7.22 -5.82 -10.63
CA PHE A 58 -8.37 -5.66 -9.76
C PHE A 58 -8.37 -6.73 -8.65
N PRO A 59 -8.63 -6.36 -7.37
CA PRO A 59 -8.87 -7.31 -6.30
C PRO A 59 -10.01 -8.28 -6.64
N LYS A 60 -9.74 -9.60 -6.65
CA LYS A 60 -10.75 -10.62 -7.02
C LYS A 60 -11.95 -10.59 -6.08
N GLU A 61 -11.71 -10.32 -4.80
CA GLU A 61 -12.75 -10.17 -3.78
C GLU A 61 -13.67 -8.98 -4.08
N LEU A 62 -13.12 -7.84 -4.52
CA LEU A 62 -13.93 -6.67 -4.87
C LEU A 62 -14.64 -6.86 -6.21
N LEU A 63 -13.99 -7.52 -7.17
CA LEU A 63 -14.61 -7.89 -8.44
C LEU A 63 -15.82 -8.79 -8.24
N SER A 64 -15.75 -9.74 -7.31
CA SER A 64 -16.87 -10.65 -6.99
C SER A 64 -18.11 -9.91 -6.44
N LEU A 65 -17.90 -8.71 -5.88
CA LEU A 65 -18.94 -7.81 -5.39
C LEU A 65 -19.36 -6.75 -6.43
N GLY A 66 -18.85 -6.84 -7.66
CA GLY A 66 -19.12 -5.86 -8.72
C GLY A 66 -18.33 -4.56 -8.62
N ILE A 67 -17.39 -4.44 -7.67
CA ILE A 67 -16.62 -3.23 -7.43
C ILE A 67 -15.36 -3.23 -8.31
N ARG A 68 -15.29 -2.27 -9.25
CA ARG A 68 -14.20 -2.14 -10.24
C ARG A 68 -13.37 -0.87 -10.11
N GLU A 69 -13.62 -0.07 -9.08
CA GLU A 69 -12.95 1.23 -8.91
C GLU A 69 -11.56 1.10 -8.27
N TYR A 70 -11.23 -0.07 -7.71
CA TYR A 70 -9.99 -0.31 -6.97
C TYR A 70 -9.06 -1.23 -7.75
N ARG A 71 -7.77 -0.91 -7.69
CA ARG A 71 -6.67 -1.72 -8.21
C ARG A 71 -5.72 -2.06 -7.08
N GLN A 72 -4.88 -3.06 -7.32
CA GLN A 72 -3.86 -3.49 -6.38
C GLN A 72 -2.51 -3.73 -7.03
N LEU A 73 -1.47 -3.46 -6.26
CA LEU A 73 -0.12 -3.95 -6.51
C LEU A 73 0.29 -4.93 -5.42
N PHE A 74 1.10 -5.90 -5.82
CA PHE A 74 1.79 -6.79 -4.90
C PHE A 74 3.26 -6.41 -4.87
N PHE A 75 3.73 -5.98 -3.70
CA PHE A 75 5.14 -5.90 -3.36
C PHE A 75 5.36 -6.94 -2.27
N LYS A 76 5.52 -8.21 -2.68
CA LYS A 76 5.39 -9.35 -1.76
C LYS A 76 6.25 -9.14 -0.51
N PRO A 77 5.68 -9.34 0.67
CA PRO A 77 4.34 -9.87 0.95
C PRO A 77 3.24 -8.80 1.04
N TYR A 78 3.58 -7.54 0.84
CA TYR A 78 2.68 -6.41 0.95
C TYR A 78 1.75 -6.27 -0.24
N ARG A 79 0.55 -5.76 0.04
CA ARG A 79 -0.47 -5.42 -0.95
C ARG A 79 -0.85 -3.97 -0.78
N ILE A 80 -0.79 -3.22 -1.88
CA ILE A 80 -1.14 -1.80 -1.95
C ILE A 80 -2.45 -1.72 -2.72
N ILE A 81 -3.51 -1.16 -2.11
CA ILE A 81 -4.79 -0.92 -2.78
C ILE A 81 -4.94 0.57 -3.03
N TYR A 82 -5.26 0.91 -4.28
CA TYR A 82 -5.41 2.28 -4.72
C TYR A 82 -6.60 2.41 -5.68
N ARG A 83 -7.01 3.65 -5.91
CA ARG A 83 -8.01 4.01 -6.91
C ARG A 83 -7.48 5.15 -7.75
N GLN A 84 -7.70 5.05 -9.05
CA GLN A 84 -7.45 6.12 -10.01
C GLN A 84 -8.72 6.96 -10.19
N ARG A 85 -8.59 8.29 -10.11
CA ARG A 85 -9.62 9.28 -10.44
C ARG A 85 -8.99 10.31 -11.36
N GLU A 86 -9.37 10.28 -12.64
CA GLU A 86 -8.75 11.13 -13.67
C GLU A 86 -7.21 11.00 -13.67
N ARG A 87 -6.50 12.05 -13.23
CA ARG A 87 -5.03 12.10 -13.10
C ARG A 87 -4.53 11.87 -11.67
N ASP A 88 -5.41 11.60 -10.72
CA ASP A 88 -5.06 11.43 -9.32
C ASP A 88 -5.15 9.96 -8.91
N ILE A 89 -4.10 9.48 -8.27
CA ILE A 89 -3.98 8.14 -7.70
C ILE A 89 -4.05 8.26 -6.19
N HIS A 90 -5.06 7.65 -5.58
CA HIS A 90 -5.21 7.65 -4.14
C HIS A 90 -4.89 6.25 -3.58
N VAL A 91 -3.87 6.15 -2.74
CA VAL A 91 -3.52 4.94 -2.01
C VAL A 91 -4.34 4.87 -0.74
N TYR A 92 -5.21 3.86 -0.64
CA TYR A 92 -6.16 3.70 0.45
C TYR A 92 -5.68 2.75 1.54
N LEU A 93 -4.92 1.72 1.17
CA LEU A 93 -4.55 0.64 2.07
C LEU A 93 -3.18 0.08 1.70
N VAL A 94 -2.31 -0.13 2.69
CA VAL A 94 -1.07 -0.90 2.54
C VAL A 94 -1.04 -1.99 3.60
N VAL A 95 -1.14 -3.26 3.21
CA VAL A 95 -1.22 -4.36 4.19
C VAL A 95 -0.15 -5.40 3.96
N ASP A 96 0.40 -5.96 5.03
CA ASP A 96 1.22 -7.17 4.95
C ASP A 96 0.29 -8.38 4.75
N GLY A 97 0.34 -9.00 3.56
CA GLY A 97 -0.49 -10.15 3.23
C GLY A 97 -0.15 -11.43 4.02
N ARG A 98 0.94 -11.44 4.80
CA ARG A 98 1.27 -12.52 5.74
C ARG A 98 0.64 -12.32 7.10
N ARG A 99 0.31 -11.08 7.49
CA ARG A 99 -0.23 -10.84 8.83
C ARG A 99 -1.64 -11.39 8.89
N ASP A 100 -1.84 -12.31 9.83
CA ASP A 100 -3.16 -12.76 10.20
C ASP A 100 -3.96 -11.54 10.69
N LEU A 101 -5.05 -11.23 10.00
CA LEU A 101 -5.93 -10.12 10.33
C LEU A 101 -6.40 -10.22 11.79
N GLN A 102 -6.51 -11.45 12.33
CA GLN A 102 -6.84 -11.67 13.73
C GLN A 102 -5.77 -11.13 14.69
N HIS A 103 -4.48 -11.31 14.37
CA HIS A 103 -3.38 -10.88 15.23
C HIS A 103 -3.20 -9.34 15.23
N LEU A 104 -3.56 -8.70 14.11
CA LEU A 104 -3.60 -7.23 14.01
C LEU A 104 -4.80 -6.64 14.77
N LEU A 105 -5.98 -7.28 14.69
CA LEU A 105 -7.17 -6.84 15.41
C LEU A 105 -7.05 -7.02 16.92
N SER A 106 -6.47 -8.11 17.40
CA SER A 106 -6.25 -8.32 18.83
C SER A 106 -5.26 -7.30 19.41
N ARG A 107 -4.18 -6.95 18.69
CA ARG A 107 -3.27 -5.86 19.12
C ARG A 107 -3.94 -4.48 19.16
N ARG A 108 -5.01 -4.25 18.37
CA ARG A 108 -5.69 -2.95 18.25
C ARG A 108 -6.92 -2.80 19.14
N LEU A 109 -7.54 -3.91 19.53
CA LEU A 109 -8.72 -3.92 20.41
C LEU A 109 -8.37 -4.18 21.88
N LEU A 110 -7.20 -4.77 22.15
CA LEU A 110 -6.76 -5.15 23.50
C LEU A 110 -5.45 -4.45 23.93
N GLY A 111 -4.96 -3.51 23.11
CA GLY A 111 -3.75 -2.71 23.36
C GLY A 111 -4.05 -1.23 23.43
#